data_AF-A0AA42Y486-F1
#
_entry.id   AF-A0AA42Y486-F1
#
_cell.length_a   1.000
_cell.length_b   1.000
_cell.length_c   1.000
_cell.angle_alpha   90.00
_cell.angle_beta   90.00
_cell.angle_gamma   90.00
#
_symmetry.space_group_name_H-M   'P 1'
#
loop_
_entity.id
_entity.type
_entity.pdbx_description
1 polymer ?
#
loop_
_entity_poly.entity_id
_entity_poly.type
_entity_poly.pdbx_seq_one_letter_code
_entity_poly.pdbx_strand_id
1 'polypeptide(L)' 'MTPGPNPHALGRVAANHLGPLLYALETCALTMEQAGRQEEAGYYRALASRLAEAGGSPQQASTEPPAGN' A
#
# COMPACT_ATOMS: atom_id res chain seq x y z
N MET A 1 -9.00 20.80 20.76
CA MET A 1 -9.23 19.62 19.90
C MET A 1 -8.38 19.81 18.66
N THR A 2 -7.35 18.98 18.45
CA THR A 2 -6.58 19.01 17.20
C THR A 2 -7.45 18.47 16.07
N PRO A 3 -7.46 19.09 14.88
CA PRO A 3 -8.17 18.53 13.75
C PRO A 3 -7.59 17.15 13.42
N GLY A 4 -8.47 16.18 13.15
CA GLY A 4 -8.07 14.85 12.70
C GLY A 4 -7.31 14.90 11.36
N PRO A 5 -6.68 13.79 10.95
CA PRO A 5 -5.91 13.74 9.70
C PRO A 5 -6.78 14.08 8.49
N ASN A 6 -6.24 14.86 7.55
CA ASN A 6 -6.88 15.15 6.28
C ASN A 6 -6.85 13.88 5.40
N PRO A 7 -7.99 13.19 5.16
CA PRO A 7 -8.01 11.89 4.48
C PRO A 7 -7.53 11.97 3.04
N HIS A 8 -7.79 13.08 2.35
CA HIS A 8 -7.37 13.29 0.96
C HIS A 8 -5.85 13.47 0.86
N ALA A 9 -5.26 14.28 1.75
CA ALA A 9 -3.81 14.43 1.79
C ALA A 9 -3.12 13.12 2.19
N LEU A 10 -3.68 12.39 3.15
CA LEU A 10 -3.17 11.09 3.57
C LEU A 10 -3.22 10.06 2.44
N GLY A 11 -4.33 9.99 1.71
CA GLY A 11 -4.50 9.10 0.55
C GLY A 11 -3.45 9.35 -0.53
N ARG A 12 -3.13 10.63 -0.82
CA ARG A 12 -2.06 10.99 -1.76
C ARG A 12 -0.68 10.51 -1.31
N VAL A 13 -0.36 10.67 -0.02
CA VAL A 13 0.91 10.17 0.54
C VAL A 13 0.95 8.65 0.46
N ALA A 14 -0.12 7.97 0.84
CA ALA A 14 -0.20 6.51 0.78
C ALA A 14 -0.05 5.98 -0.66
N ALA A 15 -0.70 6.61 -1.63
CA ALA A 15 -0.59 6.22 -3.04
C ALA A 15 0.85 6.35 -3.58
N ASN A 16 1.53 7.46 -3.27
CA ASN A 16 2.92 7.69 -3.70
C ASN A 16 3.94 6.74 -3.06
N HIS A 17 3.60 6.14 -1.92
CA HIS A 17 4.47 5.25 -1.16
C HIS A 17 3.90 3.83 -1.05
N LEU A 18 2.99 3.43 -1.94
CA LEU A 18 2.28 2.16 -1.82
C LEU A 18 3.24 0.97 -1.77
N GLY A 19 4.20 0.87 -2.68
CA GLY A 19 5.21 -0.20 -2.68
C GLY A 19 5.98 -0.30 -1.34
N PRO A 20 6.62 0.78 -0.87
CA PRO A 20 7.27 0.82 0.44
C PRO A 20 6.34 0.46 1.61
N LEU A 21 5.09 0.91 1.60
CA LEU A 21 4.11 0.61 2.65
C LEU A 21 3.73 -0.87 2.67
N LEU A 22 3.50 -1.48 1.50
CA LEU A 22 3.20 -2.91 1.39
C LEU A 22 4.38 -3.76 1.88
N TYR A 23 5.61 -3.38 1.54
CA TYR A 23 6.82 -4.05 2.04
C TYR A 23 6.94 -3.97 3.57
N ALA A 24 6.68 -2.80 4.16
CA ALA A 24 6.71 -2.63 5.61
C ALA A 24 5.67 -3.51 6.30
N LEU A 25 4.44 -3.58 5.75
CA LEU A 25 3.38 -4.43 6.31
C LEU A 25 3.72 -5.92 6.23
N GLU A 26 4.31 -6.39 5.14
CA GLU A 26 4.76 -7.79 5.05
C GLU A 26 5.90 -8.08 6.02
N THR A 27 6.82 -7.14 6.21
CA THR A 27 7.90 -7.26 7.20
C THR A 27 7.34 -7.38 8.62
N CYS A 28 6.30 -6.60 8.95
CA CYS A 28 5.59 -6.73 10.22
C CYS A 28 4.89 -8.09 10.34
N ALA A 29 4.22 -8.56 9.28
CA ALA A 29 3.56 -9.85 9.27
C ALA A 29 4.54 -11.00 9.53
N LEU A 30 5.68 -11.02 8.82
CA LEU A 30 6.75 -12.00 9.02
C LEU A 30 7.29 -11.97 10.45
N THR A 31 7.47 -10.78 11.02
CA THR A 31 7.93 -10.63 12.40
C THR A 31 6.93 -11.22 13.41
N MET A 32 5.63 -10.98 13.21
CA MET A 32 4.58 -11.55 14.07
C MET A 32 4.49 -13.07 13.92
N GLU A 33 4.57 -13.57 12.70
CA GLU A 33 4.55 -15.01 12.40
C GLU A 33 5.71 -15.73 13.09
N GLN A 34 6.93 -15.18 13.02
CA GLN A 34 8.11 -15.70 13.72
C GLN A 34 7.96 -15.69 15.25
N ALA A 35 7.17 -14.76 15.79
CA ALA A 35 6.85 -14.69 17.21
C ALA A 35 5.67 -15.60 17.62
N GLY A 36 5.12 -16.41 16.70
CA GLY A 36 3.95 -17.26 16.96
C GLY A 36 2.62 -16.50 17.02
N ARG A 37 2.60 -15.23 16.63
CA ARG A 37 1.43 -14.31 16.67
C ARG A 37 0.68 -14.31 15.34
N GLN A 38 0.03 -15.45 15.05
CA GLN A 38 -0.61 -15.70 13.76
C GLN A 38 -1.78 -14.76 13.45
N GLU A 39 -2.54 -14.34 14.47
CA GLU A 39 -3.66 -13.42 14.30
C GLU A 39 -3.18 -12.04 13.82
N GLU A 40 -2.12 -11.52 14.44
CA GLU A 40 -1.53 -10.24 14.08
C GLU A 40 -0.81 -10.30 12.73
N ALA A 41 -0.16 -11.42 12.41
CA ALA A 41 0.39 -11.65 11.08
C ALA A 41 -0.71 -11.59 10.00
N GLY A 42 -1.85 -12.24 10.26
CA GLY A 42 -3.03 -12.20 9.40
C GLY A 42 -3.59 -10.79 9.24
N TYR A 43 -3.65 -10.01 10.32
CA TYR A 43 -4.06 -8.61 10.29
C TYR A 43 -3.20 -7.76 9.35
N TYR A 44 -1.86 -7.84 9.47
CA TYR A 44 -0.95 -7.05 8.64
C TYR A 44 -1.07 -7.39 7.15
N ARG A 45 -1.20 -8.69 6.82
CA ARG A 45 -1.41 -9.13 5.43
C ARG A 45 -2.76 -8.68 4.88
N ALA A 46 -3.83 -8.77 5.67
CA ALA A 46 -5.15 -8.28 5.26
C ALA A 46 -5.16 -6.77 5.02
N LEU A 47 -4.43 -5.99 5.83
CA LEU A 47 -4.27 -4.56 5.61
C LEU A 47 -3.48 -4.27 4.32
N ALA A 48 -2.40 -5.01 4.07
CA ALA A 48 -1.62 -4.89 2.85
C ALA A 48 -2.47 -5.19 1.61
N SER A 49 -3.29 -6.25 1.64
CA SER A 49 -4.24 -6.55 0.56
C SER A 49 -5.19 -5.39 0.28
N ARG A 50 -5.83 -4.82 1.31
CA ARG A 50 -6.74 -3.69 1.16
C ARG A 50 -6.06 -2.45 0.57
N LEU A 51 -4.82 -2.17 0.95
CA LEU A 51 -4.05 -1.06 0.39
C LEU A 51 -3.68 -1.30 -1.08
N ALA A 52 -3.26 -2.53 -1.42
CA ALA A 52 -2.97 -2.90 -2.80
C ALA A 52 -4.21 -2.79 -3.69
N GLU A 53 -5.37 -3.25 -3.19
CA GLU A 53 -6.66 -3.11 -3.88
C GLU A 53 -7.05 -1.64 -4.08
N ALA A 54 -6.87 -0.80 -3.05
CA ALA A 54 -7.17 0.63 -3.13
C ALA A 54 -6.22 1.41 -4.06
N GLY A 55 -4.97 0.95 -4.20
CA GLY A 55 -3.97 1.57 -5.07
C GLY A 55 -4.13 1.27 -6.56
N GLY A 56 -4.91 0.25 -6.90
CA GLY A 56 -5.08 -0.24 -8.27
C GLY A 56 -3.83 -0.92 -8.84
N SER A 57 -3.99 -1.70 -9.90
CA SER A 57 -2.84 -2.09 -10.73
C SER A 57 -2.31 -0.85 -11.46
N PRO A 58 -0.99 -0.68 -11.60
CA PRO A 58 -0.46 0.40 -12.41
C PRO A 58 -1.10 0.27 -13.80
N GLN A 59 -1.87 1.29 -14.19
CA GLN A 59 -2.33 1.41 -15.57
C GLN A 59 -1.07 1.29 -16.41
N GLN A 60 -0.98 0.22 -17.21
CA GLN A 60 0.12 0.01 -18.13
C GLN A 60 0.29 1.35 -18.84
N ALA A 61 1.45 1.98 -18.65
CA ALA A 61 1.79 3.22 -19.30
C ALA A 61 1.38 3.05 -20.75
N SER A 62 0.37 3.80 -21.19
CA SER A 62 -0.05 3.80 -22.57
C SER A 62 1.18 4.28 -23.33
N THR A 63 1.93 3.34 -23.88
CA THR A 63 3.01 3.58 -24.82
C THR A 63 2.33 4.15 -26.06
N GLU A 64 2.04 5.44 -26.02
CA GLU A 64 1.66 6.21 -27.17
C GLU A 64 2.92 6.21 -28.07
N PRO A 65 2.86 5.63 -29.29
CA PRO A 65 4.00 5.66 -30.18
C PRO A 65 4.31 7.12 -30.54
N PRO A 66 5.59 7.50 -30.69
CA PRO A 66 5.94 8.88 -31.01
C PRO A 66 5.27 9.29 -32.32
N ALA A 67 4.53 10.39 -32.27
CA ALA A 67 3.97 11.03 -33.46
C ALA A 67 5.12 11.30 -34.45
N GLY A 68 5.05 10.61 -35.60
CA GLY A 68 5.99 10.80 -36.69
C GLY A 68 5.93 12.23 -37.22
N ASN A 69 7.09 12.78 -37.55
CA ASN A 69 7.25 14.02 -38.28
C ASN A 69 8.09 13.76 -39.53
#